data_AF-A0A920L8E7-F1
#
_entry.id   AF-A0A920L8E7-F1
#
_cell.length_a   1.000
_cell.length_b   1.000
_cell.length_c   1.000
_cell.angle_alpha   90.00
_cell.angle_beta   90.00
_cell.angle_gamma   90.00
#
_symmetry.space_group_name_H-M   'P 1'
#
loop_
_entity.id
_entity.type
_entity.pdbx_description
1 polymer ?
#
loop_
_entity_poly.entity_id
_entity_poly.type
_entity_poly.pdbx_seq_one_letter_code
_entity_poly.pdbx_strand_id
1 'polypeptide(L)'
;MDAVNIIDPNISVITNIGMDHEDILGNDLESIAYEKAGIMRQSGVTVVGFSDAQISIINRSLELENKLFTYKSDYWFEQKSNHWLFNNNDSNLFRLDYPSLKGNIQLNNCATAIQTLTLLREITLNEKTINEAIKKLKF
;
A
#
# COMPACT_ATOMS: atom_id res chain seq x y z
N MET A 1 16.40 -0.38 12.87
CA MET A 1 15.71 0.80 13.45
C MET A 1 15.46 1.69 12.25
N ASP A 2 14.34 1.45 11.58
CA ASP A 2 14.21 1.75 10.16
C ASP A 2 13.56 3.12 9.94
N ALA A 3 14.08 3.83 8.94
CA ALA A 3 13.92 5.26 8.69
C ALA A 3 12.55 5.67 8.08
N VAL A 4 11.45 5.10 8.54
CA VAL A 4 10.12 5.23 7.88
C VAL A 4 9.17 6.22 8.57
N ASN A 5 9.60 6.94 9.61
CA ASN A 5 8.72 7.79 10.42
C ASN A 5 8.56 9.25 9.92
N ILE A 6 8.86 9.56 8.65
CA ILE A 6 8.97 10.95 8.17
C ILE A 6 7.73 11.46 7.41
N ILE A 7 6.78 10.60 7.05
CA ILE A 7 5.58 10.99 6.31
C ILE A 7 4.39 10.87 7.26
N ASP A 8 3.81 12.00 7.68
CA ASP A 8 2.64 12.17 8.59
C ASP A 8 2.46 11.06 9.64
N PRO A 9 2.67 11.33 10.96
CA PRO A 9 2.71 10.29 12.00
C PRO A 9 1.42 9.42 12.12
N ASN A 10 0.37 9.74 11.37
CA ASN A 10 -0.91 9.05 11.40
C ASN A 10 -1.16 8.10 10.21
N ILE A 11 -0.33 8.08 9.15
CA ILE A 11 -0.53 7.13 8.03
C ILE A 11 0.45 5.96 8.12
N SER A 12 -0.09 4.76 8.27
CA SER A 12 0.67 3.50 8.25
C SER A 12 0.50 2.78 6.91
N VAL A 13 1.52 2.05 6.47
CA VAL A 13 1.46 1.27 5.23
C VAL A 13 1.91 -0.16 5.48
N ILE A 14 1.07 -1.13 5.10
CA ILE A 14 1.37 -2.57 5.16
C ILE A 14 1.34 -3.11 3.73
N THR A 15 2.50 -3.22 3.10
CA THR A 15 2.63 -3.52 1.66
C THR A 15 2.31 -4.98 1.32
N ASN A 16 2.71 -5.92 2.17
CA ASN A 16 2.46 -7.34 1.97
C ASN A 16 2.28 -8.09 3.29
N ILE A 17 1.60 -9.23 3.18
CA ILE A 17 1.64 -10.32 4.13
C ILE A 17 2.02 -11.54 3.32
N GLY A 18 3.29 -11.92 3.42
CA GLY A 18 3.83 -13.12 2.83
C GLY A 18 4.64 -13.87 3.88
N MET A 19 4.63 -15.19 3.79
CA MET A 19 5.71 -16.00 4.34
C MET A 19 6.92 -15.80 3.42
N ASP A 20 7.68 -14.73 3.62
CA ASP A 20 9.02 -14.69 3.05
C ASP A 20 9.80 -15.83 3.73
N HIS A 21 9.98 -16.91 2.99
CA HIS A 21 10.55 -18.20 3.39
C HIS A 21 9.60 -19.11 4.19
N GLU A 22 8.94 -20.03 3.49
CA GLU A 22 8.16 -21.16 4.03
C GLU A 22 8.96 -22.08 4.99
N ASP A 23 10.23 -21.81 5.24
CA ASP A 23 11.13 -22.71 5.99
C ASP A 23 11.51 -22.26 7.41
N ILE A 24 11.15 -21.06 7.91
CA ILE A 24 11.71 -20.59 9.22
C ILE A 24 10.72 -20.03 10.25
N LEU A 25 9.46 -19.72 9.93
CA LEU A 25 8.54 -19.19 10.95
C LEU A 25 7.23 -19.97 10.97
N GLY A 26 7.08 -20.84 11.97
CA GLY A 26 5.88 -21.63 12.23
C GLY A 26 4.65 -20.83 12.66
N ASN A 27 4.36 -19.69 12.02
CA ASN A 27 3.25 -18.81 12.36
C ASN A 27 2.46 -18.49 11.08
N ASP A 28 1.18 -18.84 11.07
CA ASP A 28 0.23 -18.58 9.99
C ASP A 28 0.15 -17.09 9.56
N LEU A 29 -0.47 -16.83 8.40
CA LEU A 29 -0.62 -15.47 7.85
C LEU A 29 -1.33 -14.51 8.82
N GLU A 30 -2.19 -15.03 9.69
CA GLU A 30 -2.95 -14.25 10.67
C GLU A 30 -2.04 -13.75 11.80
N SER A 31 -1.12 -14.59 12.27
CA SER A 31 -0.09 -14.22 13.24
C SER A 31 0.86 -13.15 12.69
N ILE A 32 1.26 -13.27 11.42
CA ILE A 32 2.08 -12.25 10.74
C ILE A 32 1.29 -10.94 10.60
N ALA A 33 0.00 -11.02 10.29
CA ALA A 33 -0.88 -9.86 10.20
C ALA A 33 -1.02 -9.14 11.53
N TYR A 34 -1.17 -9.87 12.63
CA TYR A 34 -1.27 -9.32 13.97
C TYR A 34 -0.03 -8.48 14.34
N GLU A 35 1.17 -9.02 14.11
CA GLU A 35 2.42 -8.30 14.35
C GLU A 35 2.53 -7.03 13.49
N LYS A 36 2.22 -7.13 12.19
CA LYS A 36 2.27 -5.98 11.29
C LYS A 36 1.22 -4.92 11.64
N ALA A 37 0.04 -5.32 12.15
CA ALA A 37 -0.99 -4.39 12.62
C ALA A 37 -0.53 -3.55 13.83
N GLY A 38 0.57 -3.93 14.50
CA GLY A 38 1.19 -3.17 15.59
C GLY A 38 1.68 -1.77 15.20
N ILE A 39 1.92 -1.50 13.90
CA ILE A 39 2.33 -0.16 13.44
C ILE A 39 1.17 0.84 13.40
N MET A 40 -0.07 0.35 13.41
CA MET A 40 -1.28 1.16 13.28
C MET A 40 -1.44 2.09 14.49
N ARG A 41 -1.97 3.30 14.24
CA ARG A 41 -2.13 4.35 15.23
C ARG A 41 -3.60 4.65 15.52
N GLN A 42 -3.89 5.02 16.76
CA GLN A 42 -5.22 5.48 17.19
C GLN A 42 -5.69 6.65 16.33
N SER A 43 -6.92 6.58 15.83
CA SER A 43 -7.56 7.56 14.95
C SER A 43 -6.73 7.91 13.70
N GLY A 44 -5.81 7.01 13.32
CA GLY A 44 -4.94 7.16 12.16
C GLY A 44 -5.56 6.61 10.88
N VAL A 45 -4.73 6.45 9.86
CA VAL A 45 -5.08 5.86 8.57
C VAL A 45 -4.10 4.75 8.27
N THR A 46 -4.56 3.65 7.68
CA THR A 46 -3.69 2.55 7.26
C THR A 46 -4.01 2.15 5.84
N VAL A 47 -2.99 2.03 4.99
CA VAL A 47 -3.11 1.53 3.62
C VAL A 47 -2.49 0.14 3.53
N VAL A 48 -3.25 -0.81 3.01
CA VAL A 48 -2.86 -2.22 2.88
C VAL A 48 -2.71 -2.59 1.41
N GLY A 49 -1.57 -3.18 1.04
CA GLY A 49 -1.20 -3.54 -0.32
C GLY A 49 -1.82 -4.82 -0.87
N PHE A 50 -2.36 -5.69 -0.03
CA PHE A 50 -2.95 -6.97 -0.43
C PHE A 50 -4.48 -6.93 -0.38
N SER A 51 -5.12 -7.81 -1.15
CA SER A 51 -6.55 -8.04 -1.02
C SER A 51 -6.82 -8.92 0.20
N ASP A 52 -8.07 -8.96 0.64
CA ASP A 52 -8.53 -9.87 1.69
C ASP A 52 -7.75 -9.69 3.01
N ALA A 53 -7.79 -8.46 3.54
CA ALA A 53 -7.09 -8.11 4.78
C ALA A 53 -7.47 -9.10 5.91
N GLN A 54 -6.43 -9.56 6.63
CA GLN A 54 -6.58 -10.51 7.72
C GLN A 54 -7.43 -9.95 8.87
N ILE A 55 -8.04 -10.84 9.63
CA ILE A 55 -9.02 -10.49 10.68
C ILE A 55 -8.38 -9.61 11.75
N SER A 56 -7.12 -9.85 12.10
CA SER A 56 -6.32 -9.08 13.05
C SER A 56 -6.13 -7.64 12.60
N ILE A 57 -5.87 -7.38 11.32
CA ILE A 57 -5.77 -6.01 10.78
C ILE A 57 -7.13 -5.31 10.88
N ILE A 58 -8.21 -6.01 10.51
CA ILE A 58 -9.56 -5.45 10.57
C ILE A 58 -9.94 -5.13 12.03
N ASN A 59 -9.77 -6.09 12.95
CA ASN A 59 -10.05 -5.91 14.37
C ASN A 59 -9.21 -4.77 14.95
N ARG A 60 -7.92 -4.74 14.62
CA ARG A 60 -7.03 -3.66 15.09
C ARG A 60 -7.44 -2.30 14.54
N SER A 61 -7.92 -2.23 13.30
CA SER A 61 -8.45 -0.98 12.75
C SER A 61 -9.66 -0.50 13.52
N LEU A 62 -10.57 -1.40 13.90
CA LEU A 62 -11.78 -1.08 14.65
C LEU A 62 -11.45 -0.63 16.07
N GLU A 63 -10.57 -1.37 16.77
CA GLU A 63 -10.09 -1.02 18.12
C GLU A 63 -9.47 0.38 18.19
N LEU A 64 -8.69 0.72 17.17
CA LEU A 64 -7.96 1.98 17.11
C LEU A 64 -8.77 3.12 16.47
N GLU A 65 -10.02 2.89 16.07
CA GLU A 65 -10.79 3.83 15.23
C GLU A 65 -9.97 4.31 14.01
N ASN A 66 -9.17 3.42 13.45
CA ASN A 66 -8.24 3.68 12.36
C ASN A 66 -8.96 3.49 11.02
N LYS A 67 -8.78 4.45 10.11
CA LYS A 67 -9.36 4.35 8.76
C LYS A 67 -8.51 3.43 7.88
N LEU A 68 -9.07 2.27 7.54
CA LEU A 68 -8.39 1.27 6.73
C LEU A 68 -8.72 1.45 5.24
N PHE A 69 -7.69 1.37 4.38
CA PHE A 69 -7.79 1.32 2.91
C PHE A 69 -7.13 0.04 2.41
N THR A 70 -7.84 -0.75 1.60
CA THR A 70 -7.40 -2.07 1.13
C THR A 70 -7.38 -2.19 -0.38
N TYR A 71 -6.40 -2.92 -0.90
CA TYR A 71 -6.28 -3.18 -2.33
C TYR A 71 -7.47 -4.02 -2.82
N LYS A 72 -8.00 -3.66 -4.00
CA LYS A 72 -9.24 -4.15 -4.64
C LYS A 72 -10.57 -3.71 -4.01
N SER A 73 -10.57 -3.11 -2.82
CA SER A 73 -11.79 -2.52 -2.24
C SER A 73 -11.80 -1.00 -2.36
N ASP A 74 -10.70 -0.36 -1.97
CA ASP A 74 -10.60 1.10 -1.90
C ASP A 74 -9.78 1.71 -3.03
N TYR A 75 -8.85 0.93 -3.55
CA TYR A 75 -8.00 1.28 -4.67
C TYR A 75 -7.54 0.04 -5.42
N TRP A 76 -7.25 0.17 -6.70
CA TRP A 76 -6.80 -0.94 -7.54
C TRP A 76 -5.94 -0.45 -8.70
N PHE A 77 -5.37 -1.40 -9.44
CA PHE A 77 -4.72 -1.11 -10.70
C PHE A 77 -5.22 -2.02 -11.82
N GLU A 78 -5.11 -1.52 -13.05
CA GLU A 78 -5.38 -2.29 -14.27
C GLU A 78 -4.16 -2.25 -15.19
N GLN A 79 -3.74 -3.41 -15.67
CA GLN A 79 -2.69 -3.50 -16.68
C GLN A 79 -3.28 -3.33 -18.08
N LYS A 80 -2.65 -2.49 -18.91
CA LYS A 80 -2.89 -2.36 -20.34
C LYS A 80 -1.61 -2.73 -21.10
N SER A 81 -1.65 -2.75 -22.43
CA SER A 81 -0.51 -3.20 -23.25
C SER A 81 0.75 -2.36 -23.07
N ASN A 82 0.64 -1.04 -22.91
CA ASN A 82 1.77 -0.11 -22.85
C ASN A 82 1.80 0.80 -21.60
N HIS A 83 0.82 0.66 -20.72
CA HIS A 83 0.70 1.43 -19.49
C HIS A 83 -0.13 0.64 -18.48
N TRP A 84 -0.22 1.16 -17.26
CA TRP A 84 -1.17 0.71 -16.27
C TRP A 84 -1.97 1.89 -15.73
N LEU A 85 -3.14 1.59 -15.18
CA LEU A 85 -4.03 2.59 -14.59
C LEU A 85 -4.08 2.37 -13.09
N PHE A 86 -3.84 3.41 -12.31
CA PHE A 86 -4.21 3.46 -10.91
C PHE A 86 -5.62 4.05 -10.79
N ASN A 87 -6.44 3.46 -9.92
CA ASN A 87 -7.78 3.92 -9.61
C ASN A 87 -8.03 3.87 -8.09
N ASN A 88 -8.86 4.78 -7.57
CA ASN A 88 -9.38 4.68 -6.22
C ASN A 88 -10.82 5.20 -6.09
N ASN A 89 -11.42 4.97 -4.92
CA ASN A 89 -12.80 5.40 -4.62
C ASN A 89 -12.99 6.93 -4.58
N ASP A 90 -11.91 7.71 -4.48
CA ASP A 90 -11.92 9.17 -4.53
C ASP A 90 -11.91 9.71 -5.97
N SER A 91 -12.16 8.85 -6.97
CA SER A 91 -12.16 9.19 -8.41
C SER A 91 -10.81 9.65 -8.95
N ASN A 92 -9.70 9.33 -8.28
CA ASN A 92 -8.38 9.50 -8.88
C ASN A 92 -8.16 8.44 -9.95
N LEU A 93 -7.79 8.88 -11.14
CA LEU A 93 -7.39 8.03 -12.26
C LEU A 93 -6.04 8.53 -12.78
N PHE A 94 -5.01 7.69 -12.67
CA PHE A 94 -3.68 8.01 -13.20
C PHE A 94 -3.24 6.99 -14.23
N ARG A 95 -2.86 7.47 -15.41
CA ARG A 95 -2.22 6.71 -16.47
C ARG A 95 -0.71 6.69 -16.29
N LEU A 96 -0.18 5.52 -15.98
CA LEU A 96 1.20 5.37 -15.53
C LEU A 96 2.03 4.45 -16.43
N ASP A 97 3.29 4.81 -16.60
CA ASP A 97 4.28 3.99 -17.29
C ASP A 97 4.66 2.80 -16.40
N TYR A 98 4.97 1.66 -17.03
CA TYR A 98 5.45 0.50 -16.29
C TYR A 98 6.78 0.81 -15.59
N PRO A 99 6.96 0.36 -14.33
CA PRO A 99 8.27 0.39 -13.68
C PRO A 99 9.28 -0.44 -14.47
N SER A 100 10.56 -0.08 -14.38
CA SER A 100 11.64 -0.81 -15.07
C SER A 100 11.74 -2.27 -14.63
N LEU A 101 11.35 -2.56 -13.38
CA LEU A 101 11.31 -3.91 -12.84
C LEU A 101 9.97 -4.58 -13.15
N LYS A 102 10.04 -5.79 -13.71
CA LYS A 102 8.86 -6.58 -14.07
C LYS A 102 8.27 -7.29 -12.86
N GLY A 103 6.95 -7.47 -12.87
CA GLY A 103 6.22 -8.28 -11.90
C GLY A 103 5.05 -7.53 -11.26
N ASN A 104 3.95 -8.24 -11.01
CA ASN A 104 2.74 -7.65 -10.45
C ASN A 104 2.95 -7.08 -9.05
N ILE A 105 3.89 -7.63 -8.28
CA ILE A 105 4.28 -7.13 -6.95
C ILE A 105 4.75 -5.66 -7.04
N GLN A 106 5.49 -5.29 -8.09
CA GLN A 106 5.98 -3.92 -8.24
C GLN A 106 4.86 -2.94 -8.55
N LEU A 107 3.89 -3.35 -9.37
CA LEU A 107 2.70 -2.55 -9.64
C LEU A 107 1.83 -2.38 -8.41
N ASN A 108 1.71 -3.44 -7.62
CA ASN A 108 0.99 -3.39 -6.35
C ASN A 108 1.65 -2.42 -5.36
N ASN A 109 2.97 -2.54 -5.14
CA ASN A 109 3.72 -1.60 -4.31
C ASN A 109 3.58 -0.15 -4.80
N CYS A 110 3.64 0.08 -6.12
CA CYS A 110 3.42 1.41 -6.69
C CYS A 110 2.00 1.90 -6.41
N ALA A 111 0.98 1.07 -6.62
CA ALA A 111 -0.42 1.43 -6.34
C ALA A 111 -0.64 1.76 -4.86
N THR A 112 -0.07 0.98 -3.93
CA THR A 112 -0.14 1.23 -2.49
C THR A 112 0.55 2.55 -2.13
N ALA A 113 1.72 2.82 -2.68
CA ALA A 113 2.42 4.08 -2.48
C ALA A 113 1.59 5.27 -3.00
N ILE A 114 1.01 5.15 -4.19
CA ILE A 114 0.15 6.20 -4.77
C ILE A 114 -1.07 6.43 -3.90
N GLN A 115 -1.78 5.39 -3.46
CA GLN A 115 -2.91 5.54 -2.55
C GLN A 115 -2.51 6.19 -1.22
N THR A 116 -1.32 5.88 -0.71
CA THR A 116 -0.79 6.54 0.48
C THR A 116 -0.58 8.03 0.23
N LEU A 117 0.02 8.37 -0.91
CA LEU A 117 0.28 9.75 -1.30
C LEU A 117 -1.02 10.54 -1.57
N THR A 118 -2.07 9.93 -2.12
CA THR A 118 -3.37 10.62 -2.33
C THR A 118 -4.05 11.01 -1.02
N LEU A 119 -3.73 10.33 0.08
CA LEU A 119 -4.25 10.63 1.41
C LEU A 119 -3.48 11.76 2.12
N LEU A 120 -2.27 12.08 1.64
CA LEU A 120 -1.47 13.19 2.17
C LEU A 120 -1.96 14.51 1.58
N ARG A 121 -2.52 15.36 2.44
CA ARG A 121 -3.14 16.63 2.05
C ARG A 121 -2.17 17.66 1.45
N GLU A 122 -0.87 17.48 1.64
CA GLU A 122 0.16 18.45 1.23
C GLU A 122 0.78 18.15 -0.15
N ILE A 123 0.43 17.03 -0.77
CA ILE A 123 1.03 16.59 -2.03
C ILE A 123 0.00 16.66 -3.15
N THR A 124 0.21 17.57 -4.10
CA THR A 124 -0.54 17.55 -5.36
C THR A 124 0.07 16.51 -6.28
N LEU A 125 -0.63 15.40 -6.47
CA LEU A 125 -0.22 14.35 -7.40
C LEU A 125 -0.67 14.66 -8.82
N ASN A 126 0.22 14.43 -9.78
CA ASN A 126 -0.09 14.42 -11.20
C ASN A 126 0.68 13.30 -11.90
N GLU A 127 0.14 12.82 -13.03
CA GLU A 127 0.71 11.69 -13.77
C GLU A 127 2.17 11.89 -14.15
N LYS A 128 2.54 13.12 -14.55
CA LYS A 128 3.92 13.43 -14.94
C LYS A 128 4.89 13.18 -13.78
N THR A 129 4.57 13.70 -12.60
CA THR A 129 5.42 13.58 -11.40
C THR A 129 5.53 12.12 -10.94
N ILE A 130 4.40 11.40 -10.96
CA ILE A 130 4.39 9.97 -10.60
C ILE A 130 5.23 9.16 -11.60
N ASN A 131 5.07 9.40 -12.91
CA ASN A 131 5.84 8.70 -13.95
C ASN A 131 7.35 9.00 -13.87
N GLU A 132 7.73 10.23 -13.56
CA GLU A 132 9.14 10.58 -13.31
C GLU A 132 9.71 9.85 -12.09
N ALA A 133 8.91 9.69 -11.02
CA ALA A 133 9.31 8.94 -9.83
C ALA A 133 9.44 7.44 -10.11
N ILE A 134 8.45 6.83 -10.78
CA ILE A 134 8.45 5.40 -11.14
C ILE A 134 9.67 5.04 -11.99
N LYS A 135 10.06 5.90 -12.95
CA LYS A 135 11.25 5.69 -13.79
C LYS A 135 12.57 5.72 -13.02
N LYS A 136 12.60 6.40 -11.86
CA LYS A 136 13.78 6.51 -11.00
C LYS A 136 13.90 5.37 -10.00
N LEU A 137 12.88 4.52 -9.85
CA LEU A 137 12.94 3.33 -9.00
C LEU A 137 14.03 2.39 -9.54
N LYS A 138 15.19 2.45 -8.90
CA LYS A 138 16.29 1.50 -9.05
C LYS A 138 16.30 0.67 -7.77
N PHE A 139 16.03 -0.63 -7.89
CA PHE A 139 16.25 -1.60 -6.82
C PHE A 139 17.39 -2.50 -7.25
#